data_AF-A0A3B9IX97-F1
#
_entry.id   AF-A0A3B9IX97-F1
#
_cell.length_a   1.000
_cell.length_b   1.000
_cell.length_c   1.000
_cell.angle_alpha   90.00
_cell.angle_beta   90.00
_cell.angle_gamma   90.00
#
_symmetry.space_group_name_H-M   'P 1'
#
loop_
_entity.id
_entity.type
_entity.pdbx_description
1 polymer ?
#
loop_
_entity_poly.entity_id
_entity_poly.type
_entity_poly.pdbx_seq_one_letter_code
_entity_poly.pdbx_strand_id
1 'polypeptide(L)'
;TVSGLISRTFYRSDIISGNDFHGAMYYGEFEEHDKTNLFIEKIVENFGKDYSFNEIPVTESPIEEVKNIAEKYNISDINFVKPGIGETTRVLLRRIPWKILVHSFDDYEYLGHIYQLAKEKNIELEIYPFKAYKACGLIKRLADT
;
A
#
# COMPACT_ATOMS: atom_id res chain seq x y z
N THR A 1 5.39 -9.70 2.54
CA THR A 1 6.30 -10.33 1.57
C THR A 1 7.63 -10.49 2.26
N VAL A 2 8.03 -11.73 2.55
CA VAL A 2 9.38 -11.98 3.06
C VAL A 2 10.16 -12.59 1.91
N SER A 3 10.58 -11.74 0.99
CA SER A 3 11.74 -12.03 0.15
C SER A 3 12.90 -11.31 0.81
N GLY A 4 14.04 -11.97 1.02
CA GLY A 4 15.28 -11.30 1.43
C GLY A 4 15.81 -10.30 0.38
N LEU A 5 15.05 -10.08 -0.69
CA LEU A 5 15.37 -9.22 -1.81
C LEU A 5 14.62 -7.89 -1.67
N ILE A 6 15.38 -6.80 -1.56
CA ILE A 6 14.85 -5.45 -1.72
C ILE A 6 15.05 -5.07 -3.19
N SER A 7 13.95 -4.74 -3.88
CA SER A 7 14.02 -4.18 -5.23
C SER A 7 14.48 -2.72 -5.15
N ARG A 8 15.80 -2.53 -5.07
CA ARG A 8 16.47 -1.25 -5.33
C ARG A 8 17.51 -1.49 -6.41
N THR A 9 17.37 -0.78 -7.52
CA THR A 9 18.39 -0.75 -8.56
C THR A 9 19.68 -0.20 -7.98
N PHE A 10 20.75 -0.98 -8.08
CA PHE A 10 22.07 -0.58 -7.64
C PHE A 10 23.00 -0.65 -8.84
N TYR A 11 23.60 0.49 -9.19
CA TYR A 11 24.56 0.58 -10.30
C TYR A 11 25.93 0.93 -9.73
N ARG A 12 26.77 -0.09 -9.58
CA ARG A 12 28.15 0.04 -9.10
C ARG A 12 29.09 -0.54 -10.15
N SER A 13 29.79 0.33 -10.87
CA SER A 13 30.68 -0.05 -11.97
C SER A 13 31.89 -0.89 -11.55
N ASP A 14 32.15 -0.98 -10.24
CA ASP A 14 33.18 -1.82 -9.64
C ASP A 14 32.67 -3.22 -9.27
N ILE A 15 31.37 -3.49 -9.41
CA ILE A 15 30.73 -4.80 -9.15
C ILE A 15 29.95 -5.29 -10.38
N ILE A 16 29.33 -4.39 -11.14
CA ILE A 16 28.44 -4.66 -12.27
C ILE A 16 29.12 -4.18 -13.55
N SER A 17 29.46 -5.11 -14.43
CA SER A 17 30.03 -4.83 -15.74
C SER A 17 28.96 -4.40 -16.75
N GLY A 18 29.38 -3.88 -17.91
CA GLY A 18 28.46 -3.37 -18.94
C GLY A 18 27.53 -4.41 -19.58
N ASN A 19 27.80 -5.71 -19.37
CA ASN A 19 26.99 -6.81 -19.88
C ASN A 19 26.19 -7.53 -18.76
N ASP A 20 26.33 -7.08 -17.51
CA ASP A 20 25.61 -7.69 -16.38
C ASP A 20 24.20 -7.12 -16.26
N PHE A 21 23.29 -7.93 -15.73
CA PHE A 21 22.00 -7.44 -15.27
C PHE A 21 22.16 -6.57 -14.02
N HIS A 22 21.11 -5.79 -13.69
CA HIS A 22 21.07 -5.06 -12.42
C HIS A 22 21.29 -6.00 -11.24
N GLY A 23 22.24 -5.65 -10.37
CA GLY A 23 22.55 -6.44 -9.18
C GLY A 23 21.43 -6.38 -8.13
N ALA A 24 21.41 -7.37 -7.24
CA ALA A 24 20.55 -7.41 -6.06
C ALA A 24 21.41 -7.55 -4.80
N MET A 25 20.91 -7.04 -3.68
CA MET A 25 21.53 -7.26 -2.37
C MET A 25 20.90 -8.49 -1.72
N TYR A 26 21.74 -9.43 -1.28
CA TYR A 26 21.33 -10.62 -0.54
C TYR A 26 21.61 -10.42 0.95
N TYR A 27 20.56 -10.56 1.76
CA TYR A 27 20.63 -10.50 3.22
C TYR A 27 20.49 -11.92 3.78
N GLY A 28 21.62 -12.61 3.95
CA GLY A 28 21.65 -14.01 4.39
C GLY A 28 21.06 -14.22 5.79
N GLU A 29 21.05 -13.19 6.64
CA GLU A 29 20.44 -13.24 7.97
C GLU A 29 18.91 -13.47 7.94
N PHE A 30 18.25 -13.28 6.79
CA PHE A 30 16.81 -13.49 6.64
C PHE A 30 16.45 -14.76 5.89
N GLU A 31 17.41 -15.62 5.57
CA GLU A 31 17.18 -16.85 4.80
C GLU A 31 16.13 -17.77 5.45
N GLU A 32 16.16 -17.92 6.78
CA GLU A 32 15.19 -18.73 7.53
C GLU A 32 13.74 -18.21 7.42
N HIS A 33 13.59 -16.93 7.09
CA HIS A 33 12.31 -16.27 6.94
C HIS A 33 11.87 -16.14 5.48
N ASP A 34 12.73 -16.45 4.51
CA ASP A 34 12.44 -16.27 3.09
C ASP A 34 11.32 -17.22 2.62
N LYS A 35 10.27 -16.64 2.02
CA LYS A 35 9.11 -17.35 1.46
C LYS A 35 8.96 -17.16 -0.05
N THR A 36 10.01 -16.67 -0.72
CA THR A 36 9.99 -16.37 -2.16
C THR A 36 9.66 -17.62 -2.98
N ASN A 37 10.38 -18.73 -2.76
CA ASN A 37 10.13 -19.97 -3.50
C ASN A 37 8.74 -20.54 -3.19
N LEU A 38 8.33 -20.57 -1.92
CA LEU A 38 6.99 -21.00 -1.53
C LEU A 38 5.89 -20.19 -2.23
N PHE A 39 6.06 -18.87 -2.32
CA PHE A 39 5.13 -17.99 -3.02
C PHE A 39 5.09 -18.27 -4.53
N ILE A 40 6.25 -18.40 -5.17
CA ILE A 40 6.36 -18.74 -6.59
C ILE A 40 5.72 -20.10 -6.85
N GLU A 41 6.04 -21.12 -6.07
CA GLU A 41 5.47 -22.47 -6.18
C GLU A 41 3.95 -22.42 -6.09
N LYS A 42 3.38 -21.71 -5.11
CA LYS A 42 1.93 -21.55 -4.97
C LYS A 42 1.28 -20.86 -6.16
N ILE A 43 1.97 -19.93 -6.81
CA ILE A 43 1.48 -19.30 -8.05
C ILE A 43 1.59 -20.25 -9.24
N VAL A 44 2.71 -20.94 -9.38
CA VAL A 44 2.96 -21.87 -10.50
C VAL A 44 2.00 -23.07 -10.44
N GLU A 45 1.66 -23.55 -9.24
CA GLU A 45 0.60 -24.56 -9.01
C GLU A 45 -0.76 -24.16 -9.59
N ASN A 46 -0.97 -22.88 -9.90
CA ASN A 46 -2.20 -22.32 -10.44
C ASN A 46 -2.15 -22.10 -11.96
N PHE A 47 -0.99 -22.29 -12.60
CA PHE A 47 -0.88 -22.15 -14.05
C PHE A 47 -1.65 -23.26 -14.78
N GLY A 48 -2.33 -22.89 -15.87
CA GLY A 48 -3.10 -23.82 -16.70
C GLY A 48 -4.44 -24.27 -16.11
N LYS A 49 -4.85 -23.72 -14.95
CA LYS A 49 -6.20 -23.94 -14.42
C LYS A 49 -7.20 -23.01 -15.12
N ASP A 50 -8.37 -23.54 -15.42
CA ASP A 50 -9.50 -22.75 -15.89
C ASP A 50 -10.13 -22.02 -14.69
N TYR A 51 -10.11 -20.70 -14.74
CA TYR A 51 -10.74 -19.84 -13.74
C TYR A 51 -12.03 -19.27 -14.32
N SER A 52 -13.16 -19.60 -13.69
CA SER A 52 -14.38 -18.82 -13.88
C SER A 52 -14.36 -17.65 -12.90
N PHE A 53 -14.14 -16.45 -13.42
CA PHE A 53 -14.37 -15.25 -12.65
C PHE A 53 -15.85 -14.93 -12.76
N ASN A 54 -16.57 -14.96 -11.63
CA ASN A 54 -17.86 -14.30 -11.58
C ASN A 54 -17.59 -12.83 -11.82
N GLU A 55 -18.22 -12.23 -12.83
CA GLU A 55 -18.26 -10.78 -12.96
C GLU A 55 -18.94 -10.26 -11.69
N ILE A 56 -18.15 -9.75 -10.75
CA ILE A 56 -18.68 -8.99 -9.63
C ILE A 56 -19.11 -7.67 -10.27
N PRO A 57 -20.41 -7.35 -10.31
CA PRO A 57 -20.84 -6.07 -10.83
C PRO A 57 -20.11 -4.99 -10.04
N VAL A 58 -19.33 -4.18 -10.74
CA VAL A 58 -18.72 -2.97 -10.16
C VAL A 58 -19.88 -2.02 -9.93
N THR A 59 -20.50 -2.12 -8.76
CA THR A 59 -21.70 -1.35 -8.42
C THR A 59 -21.40 0.14 -8.32
N GLU A 60 -20.16 0.51 -7.98
CA GLU A 60 -19.71 1.89 -7.86
C GLU A 60 -18.25 2.06 -8.28
N SER A 61 -17.95 3.16 -8.97
CA SER A 61 -16.62 3.42 -9.51
C SER A 61 -15.67 3.84 -8.40
N PRO A 62 -14.52 3.16 -8.19
CA PRO A 62 -13.55 3.55 -7.17
C PRO A 62 -13.09 5.01 -7.28
N ILE A 63 -13.08 5.57 -8.49
CA ILE A 63 -12.72 6.98 -8.71
C ILE A 63 -13.79 7.96 -8.20
N GLU A 64 -15.06 7.59 -8.21
CA GLU A 64 -16.15 8.42 -7.69
C GLU A 64 -16.06 8.51 -6.18
N GLU A 65 -15.75 7.40 -5.49
CA GLU A 65 -15.51 7.42 -4.05
C GLU A 65 -14.34 8.37 -3.68
N VAL A 66 -13.25 8.34 -4.46
CA VAL A 66 -12.12 9.27 -4.25
C VAL A 66 -12.53 10.73 -4.47
N LYS A 67 -13.35 11.02 -5.50
CA LYS A 67 -13.89 12.37 -5.75
C LYS A 67 -14.80 12.83 -4.61
N ASN A 68 -15.70 11.97 -4.13
CA ASN A 68 -16.59 12.26 -3.02
C ASN A 68 -15.81 12.57 -1.74
N ILE A 69 -14.72 11.84 -1.48
CA ILE A 69 -13.81 12.13 -0.37
C ILE A 69 -13.15 13.51 -0.59
N ALA A 70 -12.61 13.78 -1.78
CA ALA A 70 -11.97 15.07 -2.05
C ALA A 70 -12.94 16.24 -1.82
N GLU A 71 -14.17 16.12 -2.30
CA GLU A 71 -15.23 17.12 -2.10
C GLU A 71 -15.61 17.26 -0.62
N LYS A 72 -15.89 16.16 0.10
CA LYS A 72 -16.28 16.17 1.52
C LYS A 72 -15.26 16.87 2.42
N TYR A 73 -13.97 16.72 2.13
CA TYR A 73 -12.89 17.29 2.94
C TYR A 73 -12.25 18.54 2.31
N ASN A 74 -12.89 19.17 1.32
CA ASN A 74 -12.41 20.37 0.62
C ASN A 74 -10.96 20.26 0.09
N ILE A 75 -10.59 19.10 -0.46
CA ILE A 75 -9.28 18.84 -1.03
C ILE A 75 -9.31 19.21 -2.51
N SER A 76 -8.63 20.30 -2.87
CA SER A 76 -8.65 20.85 -4.24
C SER A 76 -7.93 19.98 -5.28
N ASP A 77 -6.95 19.19 -4.85
CA ASP A 77 -6.16 18.32 -5.71
C ASP A 77 -6.32 16.87 -5.26
N ILE A 78 -6.99 16.09 -6.10
CA ILE A 78 -7.32 14.68 -5.88
C ILE A 78 -6.09 13.83 -5.56
N ASN A 79 -4.89 14.26 -5.97
CA ASN A 79 -3.64 13.56 -5.65
C ASN A 79 -3.31 13.56 -4.15
N PHE A 80 -3.96 14.39 -3.33
CA PHE A 80 -3.82 14.35 -1.87
C PHE A 80 -4.75 13.36 -1.16
N VAL A 81 -5.64 12.71 -1.92
CA VAL A 81 -6.44 11.58 -1.46
C VAL A 81 -5.69 10.30 -1.82
N LYS A 82 -5.22 9.55 -0.81
CA LYS A 82 -4.43 8.32 -0.98
C LYS A 82 -5.25 7.10 -0.57
N PRO A 83 -6.12 6.59 -1.46
CA PRO A 83 -7.03 5.50 -1.13
C PRO A 83 -6.31 4.15 -1.06
N GLY A 84 -6.78 3.29 -0.16
CA GLY A 84 -6.29 1.94 0.03
C GLY A 84 -5.31 1.79 1.19
N ILE A 85 -5.22 0.56 1.70
CA ILE A 85 -4.40 0.20 2.87
C ILE A 85 -2.92 0.50 2.59
N GLY A 86 -2.37 -0.01 1.49
CA GLY A 86 -0.94 0.15 1.16
C GLY A 86 -0.54 1.61 0.94
N GLU A 87 -1.36 2.39 0.25
CA GLU A 87 -1.12 3.81 0.04
C GLU A 87 -1.20 4.60 1.35
N THR A 88 -2.19 4.32 2.19
CA THR A 88 -2.33 4.92 3.53
C THR A 88 -1.12 4.61 4.42
N THR A 89 -0.66 3.35 4.44
CA THR A 89 0.56 2.94 5.15
C THR A 89 1.77 3.70 4.62
N ARG A 90 1.92 3.81 3.30
CA ARG A 90 3.03 4.54 2.67
C ARG A 90 3.02 6.02 3.04
N VAL A 91 1.84 6.63 3.14
CA VAL A 91 1.68 8.01 3.61
C VAL A 91 2.15 8.14 5.05
N LEU A 92 1.68 7.29 5.97
CA LEU A 92 2.10 7.31 7.38
C LEU A 92 3.62 7.09 7.53
N LEU A 93 4.22 6.21 6.73
CA LEU A 93 5.65 5.92 6.79
C LEU A 93 6.53 7.03 6.21
N ARG A 94 6.06 7.81 5.22
CA ARG A 94 6.91 8.74 4.44
C ARG A 94 6.50 10.20 4.52
N ARG A 95 5.32 10.51 5.05
CA ARG A 95 4.72 11.85 5.09
C ARG A 95 3.97 12.02 6.41
N ILE A 96 3.47 13.23 6.64
CA ILE A 96 2.57 13.53 7.75
C ILE A 96 1.18 13.80 7.14
N PRO A 97 0.28 12.80 7.09
CA PRO A 97 -1.12 13.06 6.74
C PRO A 97 -1.76 13.93 7.83
N TRP A 98 -2.77 14.72 7.47
CA TRP A 98 -3.50 15.49 8.49
C TRP A 98 -4.63 14.66 9.12
N LYS A 99 -5.16 13.68 8.37
CA LYS A 99 -6.21 12.75 8.81
C LYS A 99 -6.11 11.44 8.05
N ILE A 100 -6.48 10.35 8.70
CA ILE A 100 -6.65 9.04 8.08
C ILE A 100 -8.12 8.62 8.22
N LEU A 101 -8.72 8.20 7.11
CA LEU A 101 -10.06 7.63 7.09
C LEU A 101 -9.95 6.10 7.17
N VAL A 102 -10.81 5.46 7.96
CA VAL A 102 -10.87 4.01 8.13
C VAL A 102 -12.33 3.52 8.10
N HIS A 103 -12.61 2.31 7.62
CA HIS A 103 -14.00 1.83 7.58
C HIS A 103 -14.55 1.42 8.96
N SER A 104 -13.68 1.15 9.93
CA SER A 104 -13.99 0.74 11.30
C SER A 104 -12.80 1.06 12.20
N PHE A 105 -12.98 1.03 13.52
CA PHE A 105 -11.88 1.01 14.50
C PHE A 105 -11.54 -0.40 15.01
N ASP A 106 -12.32 -1.41 14.60
CA ASP A 106 -12.19 -2.79 15.09
C ASP A 106 -11.66 -3.77 14.03
N ASP A 107 -11.34 -3.31 12.83
CA ASP A 107 -10.69 -4.14 11.80
C ASP A 107 -9.17 -4.22 12.02
N TYR A 108 -8.75 -4.92 13.06
CA TYR A 108 -7.33 -5.10 13.38
C TYR A 108 -6.61 -6.05 12.40
N GLU A 109 -7.34 -6.94 11.72
CA GLU A 109 -6.78 -7.86 10.74
C GLU A 109 -6.18 -7.10 9.54
N TYR A 110 -6.91 -6.12 9.01
CA TYR A 110 -6.48 -5.37 7.83
C TYR A 110 -5.91 -3.99 8.14
N LEU A 111 -6.31 -3.35 9.25
CA LEU A 111 -5.96 -1.97 9.56
C LEU A 111 -5.14 -1.81 10.85
N GLY A 112 -4.84 -2.89 11.58
CA GLY A 112 -4.13 -2.83 12.86
C GLY A 112 -2.82 -2.03 12.80
N HIS A 113 -2.02 -2.21 11.74
CA HIS A 113 -0.79 -1.44 11.54
C HIS A 113 -1.04 0.04 11.24
N ILE A 114 -2.15 0.39 10.59
CA ILE A 114 -2.55 1.78 10.35
C ILE A 114 -2.92 2.45 11.68
N TYR A 115 -3.70 1.78 12.53
CA TYR A 115 -4.05 2.31 13.86
C TYR A 115 -2.81 2.56 14.72
N GLN A 116 -1.88 1.59 14.73
CA GLN A 116 -0.63 1.71 15.46
C GLN A 116 0.21 2.90 14.96
N LEU A 117 0.41 3.00 13.63
CA LEU A 117 1.18 4.10 13.02
C LEU A 117 0.52 5.46 13.25
N ALA A 118 -0.81 5.54 13.18
CA ALA A 118 -1.54 6.77 13.44
C ALA A 118 -1.38 7.20 14.91
N LYS A 119 -1.48 6.27 15.87
CA LYS A 119 -1.25 6.51 17.29
C LYS A 119 0.16 7.03 17.56
N GLU A 120 1.18 6.36 17.01
CA GLU A 120 2.59 6.76 17.18
C GLU A 120 2.89 8.17 16.63
N LYS A 121 2.20 8.55 15.56
CA LYS A 121 2.38 9.86 14.89
C LYS A 121 1.36 10.91 15.34
N ASN A 122 0.49 10.58 16.28
CA ASN A 122 -0.59 11.43 16.76
C ASN A 122 -1.48 11.97 15.61
N ILE A 123 -1.84 11.10 14.67
CA ILE A 123 -2.71 11.42 13.54
C ILE A 123 -4.16 11.07 13.87
N GLU A 124 -5.08 11.97 13.53
CA GLU A 124 -6.52 11.77 13.69
C GLU A 124 -7.03 10.64 12.77
N LEU A 125 -7.81 9.73 13.35
CA LEU A 125 -8.55 8.70 12.63
C LEU A 125 -10.05 9.05 12.61
N GLU A 126 -10.70 8.90 11.46
CA GLU A 126 -12.13 9.11 11.29
C GLU A 126 -12.77 7.90 10.59
N ILE A 127 -13.94 7.46 11.07
CA ILE A 127 -14.70 6.41 10.38
C ILE A 127 -15.33 6.98 9.10
N TYR A 128 -15.10 6.32 7.98
CA TYR A 128 -15.69 6.66 6.69
C TYR A 128 -16.42 5.44 6.09
N PRO A 129 -17.66 5.60 5.58
CA PRO A 129 -18.46 4.50 5.03
C PRO A 129 -17.97 4.11 3.63
N PHE A 130 -16.79 3.50 3.56
CA PHE A 130 -16.20 3.10 2.30
C PHE A 130 -17.02 2.02 1.58
N LYS A 131 -16.95 2.04 0.26
CA LYS A 131 -17.56 1.08 -0.65
C LYS A 131 -16.53 0.31 -1.46
N ALA A 132 -15.46 0.98 -1.89
CA ALA A 132 -14.36 0.38 -2.67
C ALA A 132 -13.06 0.23 -1.86
N TYR A 133 -12.92 0.93 -0.74
CA TYR A 133 -11.70 0.91 0.08
C TYR A 133 -11.96 0.51 1.54
N LYS A 134 -10.88 0.40 2.32
CA LYS A 134 -10.94 0.22 3.78
C LYS A 134 -10.24 1.34 4.55
N ALA A 135 -9.32 2.04 3.89
CA ALA A 135 -8.56 3.13 4.46
C ALA A 135 -8.23 4.17 3.39
N CYS A 136 -8.02 5.41 3.79
CA CYS A 136 -7.54 6.48 2.93
C CYS A 136 -6.71 7.49 3.73
N GLY A 137 -5.52 7.82 3.24
CA GLY A 137 -4.71 8.90 3.79
C GLY A 137 -5.03 10.24 3.15
N LEU A 138 -5.36 11.24 3.96
CA LEU A 138 -5.57 12.61 3.49
C LEU A 138 -4.33 13.46 3.79
N ILE A 139 -3.74 14.04 2.76
CA ILE A 139 -2.53 14.86 2.86
C ILE A 139 -2.92 16.34 2.76
N LYS A 140 -2.25 17.23 3.51
CA LYS A 140 -2.32 18.69 3.33
C LYS A 140 -1.10 19.21 2.58
N ARG A 141 -1.23 20.36 1.92
CA ARG A 141 -0.05 21.10 1.46
C ARG A 141 0.65 21.71 2.67
N LEU A 142 1.98 21.68 2.67
CA LEU A 142 2.81 22.34 3.69
C LEU A 142 2.63 23.87 3.71
N ALA A 143 2.00 24.46 2.69
CA ALA A 143 1.71 25.89 2.62
C ALA A 143 0.40 26.30 3.33
N ASP A 144 -0.37 25.34 3.85
CA ASP A 144 -1.66 25.57 4.52
C ASP A 144 -1.53 25.55 6.07
N THR A 145 -0.31 25.76 6.59
CA THR A 145 0.03 25.89 8.02
C THR A 145 0.72 27.21 8.31
#